data_AF-A0A1V3WD84-F1
#
_entry.id   AF-A0A1V3WD84-F1
#
_cell.length_a   1.000
_cell.length_b   1.000
_cell.length_c   1.000
_cell.angle_alpha   90.00
_cell.angle_beta   90.00
_cell.angle_gamma   90.00
#
_symmetry.space_group_name_H-M   'P 1'
#
loop_
_entity.id
_entity.type
_entity.pdbx_description
1 polymer ?
#
loop_
_entity_poly.entity_id
_entity_poly.type
_entity_poly.pdbx_seq_one_letter_code
_entity_poly.pdbx_strand_id
1 'polypeptide(L)'
;MGGSGGDGGAAPTGTGGDGGAGGDGGGIIGSGGNGGDAGSGVGAANGGNGGNAGITNNGQFTPSIYGNGGNGGNGVNGGSGGKGGSAGTLGTPGQNGSP
;
A
#
# COMPACT_ATOMS: atom_id res chain seq x y z
N MET A 1 11.02 -9.34 -0.28
CA MET A 1 10.37 -8.03 -0.50
C MET A 1 8.94 -8.29 -0.92
N GLY A 2 8.00 -7.48 -0.44
CA GLY A 2 6.60 -7.54 -0.87
C GLY A 2 6.41 -6.95 -2.26
N GLY A 3 5.44 -7.47 -3.01
CA GLY A 3 5.10 -6.95 -4.34
C GLY A 3 4.32 -5.63 -4.25
N SER A 4 4.47 -4.73 -5.22
CA SER A 4 3.63 -3.53 -5.28
C SER A 4 2.18 -3.89 -5.58
N GLY A 5 1.25 -3.11 -5.05
CA GLY A 5 -0.13 -3.12 -5.47
C GLY A 5 -0.26 -2.57 -6.89
N GLY A 6 -1.21 -3.11 -7.65
CA GLY A 6 -1.51 -2.59 -8.99
C GLY A 6 -2.33 -1.32 -8.91
N ASP A 7 -2.17 -0.42 -9.88
CA ASP A 7 -3.00 0.77 -9.97
C ASP A 7 -4.46 0.42 -10.29
N GLY A 8 -5.38 1.27 -9.84
CA GLY A 8 -6.79 1.15 -10.15
C GLY A 8 -7.08 1.34 -11.64
N GLY A 9 -8.08 0.62 -12.16
CA GLY A 9 -8.47 0.72 -13.56
C GLY A 9 -9.10 2.07 -13.91
N ALA A 10 -8.86 2.58 -15.13
CA ALA A 10 -9.48 3.82 -15.59
C ALA A 10 -10.91 3.61 -16.10
N ALA A 11 -11.82 4.54 -15.78
CA ALA A 11 -13.19 4.57 -16.27
C ALA A 11 -13.58 6.00 -16.70
N PRO A 12 -13.37 6.37 -17.98
CA PRO A 12 -13.54 7.75 -18.46
C PRO A 12 -14.94 8.35 -18.26
N THR A 13 -15.98 7.50 -18.22
CA THR A 13 -17.37 7.90 -18.02
C THR A 13 -17.95 7.43 -16.68
N GLY A 14 -17.11 6.84 -15.82
CA GLY A 14 -17.53 6.19 -14.58
C GLY A 14 -16.56 6.43 -13.41
N THR A 15 -16.69 5.62 -12.37
CA THR A 15 -15.74 5.65 -11.25
C THR A 15 -14.57 4.74 -11.59
N GLY A 16 -13.34 5.25 -11.45
CA GLY A 16 -12.13 4.42 -11.59
C GLY A 16 -12.07 3.33 -10.51
N GLY A 17 -11.20 2.35 -10.70
CA GLY A 17 -10.96 1.31 -9.71
C GLY A 17 -10.12 1.82 -8.54
N ASP A 18 -10.24 1.20 -7.38
CA ASP A 18 -9.32 1.43 -6.27
C ASP A 18 -7.93 0.86 -6.59
N GLY A 19 -6.89 1.47 -6.03
CA GLY A 19 -5.54 0.94 -6.06
C GLY A 19 -5.41 -0.35 -5.23
N GLY A 20 -4.64 -1.29 -5.72
CA GLY A 20 -4.34 -2.55 -5.05
C GLY A 20 -3.41 -2.35 -3.84
N ALA A 21 -3.56 -3.18 -2.82
CA ALA A 21 -2.66 -3.17 -1.68
C ALA A 21 -1.27 -3.72 -2.06
N GLY A 22 -0.23 -3.11 -1.50
CA GLY A 22 1.13 -3.64 -1.53
C GLY A 22 1.25 -4.88 -0.65
N GLY A 23 2.05 -5.84 -1.08
CA GLY A 23 2.34 -7.07 -0.35
C GLY A 23 3.30 -6.86 0.81
N ASP A 24 3.16 -7.69 1.82
CA ASP A 24 4.08 -7.76 2.95
C ASP A 24 5.44 -8.36 2.53
N GLY A 25 6.53 -7.87 3.14
CA GLY A 25 7.88 -8.40 2.96
C GLY A 25 8.49 -8.87 4.27
N GLY A 26 8.72 -10.18 4.38
CA GLY A 26 9.30 -10.82 5.56
C GLY A 26 10.78 -11.22 5.45
N GLY A 27 11.34 -11.63 6.58
CA GLY A 27 12.69 -12.20 6.71
C GLY A 27 13.60 -11.39 7.64
N ILE A 28 14.92 -11.64 7.56
CA ILE A 28 15.91 -10.78 8.24
C ILE A 28 15.88 -9.38 7.62
N ILE A 29 15.80 -9.32 6.28
CA ILE A 29 15.59 -8.08 5.52
C ILE A 29 14.30 -8.23 4.73
N GLY A 30 13.27 -7.47 5.09
CA GLY A 30 11.97 -7.53 4.44
C GLY A 30 11.37 -6.15 4.31
N SER A 31 11.22 -5.66 3.08
CA SER A 31 10.52 -4.41 2.77
C SER A 31 9.12 -4.70 2.27
N GLY A 32 8.16 -3.90 2.73
CA GLY A 32 6.80 -3.93 2.19
C GLY A 32 6.73 -3.31 0.79
N GLY A 33 5.82 -3.80 -0.05
CA GLY A 33 5.53 -3.20 -1.35
C GLY A 33 4.65 -1.96 -1.21
N ASN A 34 4.76 -1.00 -2.12
CA ASN A 34 3.86 0.16 -2.12
C ASN A 34 2.45 -0.26 -2.54
N GLY A 35 1.42 0.42 -2.03
CA GLY A 35 0.08 0.34 -2.59
C GLY A 35 0.00 1.06 -3.94
N GLY A 36 -0.91 0.61 -4.80
CA GLY A 36 -1.18 1.25 -6.09
C GLY A 36 -2.03 2.49 -5.94
N ASP A 37 -1.91 3.42 -6.88
CA ASP A 37 -2.75 4.61 -6.92
C ASP A 37 -4.17 4.26 -7.41
N ALA A 38 -5.14 5.07 -7.02
CA ALA A 38 -6.50 4.96 -7.54
C ALA A 38 -6.55 5.21 -9.05
N GLY A 39 -7.48 4.53 -9.71
CA GLY A 39 -7.73 4.66 -11.14
C GLY A 39 -8.45 5.96 -11.49
N SER A 40 -8.15 6.49 -12.67
CA SER A 40 -8.78 7.70 -13.20
C SER A 40 -10.26 7.49 -13.53
N GLY A 41 -11.10 8.49 -13.26
CA GLY A 41 -12.52 8.51 -13.59
C GLY A 41 -13.18 9.81 -13.13
N VAL A 42 -14.50 9.87 -13.16
CA VAL A 42 -15.28 11.02 -12.65
C VAL A 42 -15.73 10.83 -11.20
N GLY A 43 -15.73 9.60 -10.70
CA GLY A 43 -16.08 9.26 -9.32
C GLY A 43 -14.86 9.16 -8.40
N ALA A 44 -15.12 9.16 -7.09
CA ALA A 44 -14.11 8.95 -6.05
C ALA A 44 -13.57 7.51 -6.07
N ALA A 45 -12.26 7.36 -6.00
CA ALA A 45 -11.57 6.07 -5.90
C ALA A 45 -10.39 6.18 -4.94
N ASN A 46 -10.15 5.11 -4.18
CA ASN A 46 -9.18 5.09 -3.09
C ASN A 46 -7.84 4.51 -3.54
N GLY A 47 -6.76 5.04 -2.97
CA GLY A 47 -5.44 4.44 -3.12
C GLY A 47 -5.30 3.17 -2.28
N GLY A 48 -4.44 2.26 -2.73
CA GLY A 48 -4.15 1.02 -2.02
C GLY A 48 -3.23 1.23 -0.83
N ASN A 49 -3.39 0.44 0.23
CA ASN A 49 -2.46 0.47 1.37
C ASN A 49 -1.10 -0.09 0.99
N GLY A 50 -0.03 0.46 1.56
CA GLY A 50 1.30 -0.13 1.49
C GLY A 50 1.42 -1.38 2.35
N GLY A 51 2.27 -2.31 1.92
CA GLY A 51 2.58 -3.54 2.65
C GLY A 51 3.57 -3.32 3.79
N ASN A 52 3.58 -4.23 4.76
CA ASN A 52 4.44 -4.15 5.93
C ASN A 52 5.80 -4.81 5.68
N ALA A 53 6.82 -4.30 6.37
CA ALA A 53 8.13 -4.92 6.52
C ALA A 53 8.13 -6.00 7.62
N GLY A 54 7.31 -7.04 7.43
CA GLY A 54 7.18 -8.18 8.32
C GLY A 54 6.20 -9.18 7.76
N ILE A 55 5.92 -10.25 8.49
CA ILE A 55 4.96 -11.27 8.09
C ILE A 55 3.82 -11.27 9.08
N THR A 56 2.59 -11.10 8.58
CA THR A 56 1.40 -11.39 9.37
C THR A 56 1.04 -12.86 9.18
N ASN A 57 1.16 -13.65 10.24
CA ASN A 57 0.74 -15.04 10.25
C ASN A 57 -0.32 -15.26 11.33
N ASN A 58 -1.51 -15.72 10.92
CA ASN A 58 -2.62 -16.01 11.81
C ASN A 58 -2.99 -14.85 12.77
N GLY A 59 -2.98 -13.61 12.25
CA GLY A 59 -3.28 -12.39 13.02
C GLY A 59 -2.12 -11.82 13.83
N GLN A 60 -1.00 -12.54 13.96
CA GLN A 60 0.19 -12.06 14.66
C GLN A 60 1.20 -11.49 13.67
N PHE A 61 1.58 -10.23 13.87
CA PHE A 61 2.61 -9.57 13.08
C PHE A 61 4.00 -9.85 13.65
N THR A 62 4.87 -10.43 12.82
CA THR A 62 6.30 -10.57 13.13
C THR A 62 7.09 -9.61 12.25
N PRO A 63 7.65 -8.52 12.81
CA PRO A 63 8.44 -7.58 12.03
C PRO A 63 9.71 -8.24 11.52
N SER A 64 10.15 -7.84 10.33
CA SER A 64 11.51 -8.15 9.85
C SER A 64 12.54 -7.46 10.76
N ILE A 65 13.79 -7.94 10.81
CA ILE A 65 14.83 -7.25 11.59
C ILE A 65 15.13 -5.89 10.94
N TYR A 66 15.37 -5.89 9.63
CA TYR A 66 15.57 -4.69 8.83
C TYR A 66 14.49 -4.57 7.75
N GLY A 67 13.97 -3.36 7.55
CA GLY A 67 13.14 -3.08 6.38
C GLY A 67 12.12 -1.97 6.56
N ASN A 68 11.80 -1.32 5.45
CA ASN A 68 10.85 -0.21 5.40
C ASN A 68 9.47 -0.71 4.98
N GLY A 69 8.43 -0.13 5.56
CA GLY A 69 7.07 -0.31 5.07
C GLY A 69 6.89 0.34 3.70
N GLY A 70 6.00 -0.21 2.88
CA GLY A 70 5.65 0.40 1.61
C GLY A 70 4.75 1.62 1.81
N ASN A 71 4.85 2.61 0.91
CA ASN A 71 3.94 3.76 0.92
C ASN A 71 2.54 3.33 0.47
N GLY A 72 1.50 4.00 0.97
CA GLY A 72 0.17 3.89 0.39
C GLY A 72 0.07 4.67 -0.92
N GLY A 73 -0.79 4.23 -1.82
CA GLY A 73 -1.12 4.95 -3.05
C GLY A 73 -2.11 6.08 -2.80
N ASN A 74 -2.21 7.01 -3.74
CA ASN A 74 -3.09 8.17 -3.68
C ASN A 74 -4.52 7.81 -4.10
N GLY A 75 -5.50 8.47 -3.49
CA GLY A 75 -6.88 8.52 -3.96
C GLY A 75 -7.04 9.53 -5.11
N VAL A 76 -8.24 9.56 -5.68
CA VAL A 76 -8.65 10.60 -6.64
C VAL A 76 -10.10 11.03 -6.40
N ASN A 77 -10.43 12.24 -6.84
CA ASN A 77 -11.78 12.82 -6.82
C ASN A 77 -12.47 12.77 -5.44
N GLY A 78 -11.69 12.96 -4.36
CA GLY A 78 -12.18 12.89 -2.99
C GLY A 78 -12.20 11.49 -2.37
N GLY A 79 -11.67 10.48 -3.08
CA GLY A 79 -11.32 9.19 -2.48
C GLY A 79 -10.16 9.34 -1.51
N SER A 80 -10.01 8.40 -0.57
CA SER A 80 -8.92 8.46 0.41
C SER A 80 -7.63 7.89 -0.17
N GLY A 81 -6.50 8.46 0.22
CA GLY A 81 -5.20 7.78 0.06
C GLY A 81 -5.09 6.54 0.93
N GLY A 82 -4.28 5.59 0.48
CA GLY A 82 -3.96 4.37 1.22
C GLY A 82 -3.04 4.64 2.41
N LYS A 83 -3.14 3.82 3.44
CA LYS A 83 -2.25 3.87 4.60
C LYS A 83 -0.88 3.30 4.25
N GLY A 84 0.18 3.93 4.74
CA GLY A 84 1.53 3.37 4.66
C GLY A 84 1.70 2.12 5.53
N GLY A 85 2.54 1.20 5.07
CA GLY A 85 2.85 -0.04 5.78
C GLY A 85 3.78 0.15 6.96
N SER A 86 3.75 -0.79 7.89
CA SER A 86 4.60 -0.79 9.08
C SER A 86 6.05 -1.13 8.73
N ALA A 87 7.00 -0.56 9.48
CA ALA A 87 8.41 -0.91 9.38
C ALA A 87 8.73 -2.28 10.01
N GLY A 88 9.92 -2.80 9.70
CA GLY A 88 10.58 -3.80 10.52
C GLY A 88 11.10 -3.19 11.82
N THR A 89 11.81 -3.99 12.61
CA THR A 89 12.40 -3.57 13.89
C THR A 89 13.36 -2.40 13.71
N LEU A 90 14.12 -2.42 12.62
CA LEU A 90 15.05 -1.36 12.18
C LEU A 90 14.66 -0.93 10.77
N GLY A 91 13.88 0.13 10.67
CA GLY A 91 13.45 0.71 9.39
C GLY A 91 12.49 1.87 9.58
N THR A 92 11.99 2.40 8.48
CA THR A 92 11.01 3.49 8.46
C THR A 92 9.63 3.01 8.01
N PRO A 93 8.55 3.43 8.68
CA PRO A 93 7.20 3.19 8.18
C PRO A 93 6.99 3.86 6.82
N GLY A 94 6.08 3.30 6.03
CA GLY A 94 5.65 3.90 4.78
C GLY A 94 4.82 5.16 5.03
N GLN A 95 4.82 6.06 4.06
CA GLN A 95 3.98 7.25 4.06
C GLN A 95 2.55 6.89 3.64
N ASN A 96 1.56 7.61 4.17
CA ASN A 96 0.20 7.54 3.64
C ASN A 96 0.13 8.23 2.28
N GLY A 97 -0.72 7.70 1.40
CA GLY A 97 -1.09 8.37 0.17
C GLY A 97 -1.97 9.59 0.42
N SER A 98 -2.01 10.47 -0.56
CA SER A 98 -2.85 11.66 -0.56
C SER A 98 -4.27 11.34 -1.03
N PRO A 99 -5.30 12.08 -0.59
CA PRO A 99 -6.65 12.00 -1.15
C PRO A 99 -6.75 12.50 -2.60
#